data_AF-A0A0F8WAK3-F1
#
_entry.id   AF-A0A0F8WAK3-F1
#
_cell.length_a   1.000
_cell.length_b   1.000
_cell.length_c   1.000
_cell.angle_alpha   90.00
_cell.angle_beta   90.00
_cell.angle_gamma   90.00
#
_symmetry.space_group_name_H-M   'P 1'
#
loop_
_entity.id
_entity.type
_entity.pdbx_description
1 polymer ?
#
loop_
_entity_poly.entity_id
_entity_poly.type
_entity_poly.pdbx_seq_one_letter_code
_entity_poly.pdbx_strand_id
1 'polypeptide(L)'
;MHEMSYMGPGSDAEAEYDRLRDLARQEAAKRNSCFQRSKEAYSSGDGAQAKELSEQGKAHGRKMDEYNKQASEFIFRENNANGRVDADTIDLHGQFVEEAEDILEERIKYARAHGQTHLHVYVHPFIAPPIKIDLARSL
;
A
#
# COMPACT_ATOMS: atom_id res chain seq x y z
N MET A 1 -33.39 6.65 -8.20
CA MET A 1 -32.08 6.27 -8.75
C MET A 1 -31.07 7.24 -8.14
N HIS A 2 -30.26 6.78 -7.19
CA HIS A 2 -29.29 7.64 -6.51
C HIS A 2 -28.01 7.63 -7.37
N GLU A 3 -27.70 8.74 -8.02
CA GLU A 3 -26.39 9.00 -8.61
C GLU A 3 -25.36 8.94 -7.48
N MET A 4 -24.69 7.80 -7.33
CA MET A 4 -23.51 7.69 -6.47
C MET A 4 -22.35 8.39 -7.16
N SER A 5 -22.33 9.72 -6.99
CA SER A 5 -21.19 10.58 -7.28
C SER A 5 -19.94 10.03 -6.60
N TYR A 6 -18.82 10.05 -7.31
CA TYR A 6 -17.50 9.59 -6.90
C TYR A 6 -17.11 10.14 -5.51
N MET A 7 -17.28 9.35 -4.46
CA MET A 7 -16.82 9.69 -3.12
C MET A 7 -15.44 9.08 -2.86
N GLY A 8 -14.45 9.43 -3.68
CA GLY A 8 -13.04 9.21 -3.34
C GLY A 8 -12.67 9.92 -2.02
N PRO A 9 -11.47 9.70 -1.48
CA PRO A 9 -10.93 10.58 -0.43
C PRO A 9 -11.07 12.05 -0.86
N GLY A 10 -11.29 12.95 0.09
CA GLY A 10 -11.30 14.39 -0.23
C GLY A 10 -9.98 14.80 -0.88
N SER A 11 -9.98 15.91 -1.65
CA SER A 11 -8.78 16.39 -2.35
C SER A 11 -7.53 16.49 -1.48
N ASP A 12 -7.72 16.79 -0.19
CA ASP A 12 -6.63 16.89 0.79
C ASP A 12 -6.04 15.51 1.15
N ALA A 13 -6.88 14.47 1.19
CA ALA A 13 -6.43 13.11 1.44
C ALA A 13 -5.72 12.51 0.21
N GLU A 14 -6.18 12.81 -1.00
CA GLU A 14 -5.45 12.45 -2.23
C GLU A 14 -4.07 13.12 -2.26
N ALA A 15 -3.99 14.41 -1.91
CA ALA A 15 -2.72 15.14 -1.88
C ALA A 15 -1.72 14.60 -0.83
N GLU A 16 -2.17 14.24 0.38
CA GLU A 16 -1.28 13.66 1.39
C GLU A 16 -0.85 12.24 1.02
N TYR A 17 -1.74 11.42 0.46
CA TYR A 17 -1.38 10.11 -0.09
C TYR A 17 -0.30 10.23 -1.17
N ASP A 18 -0.49 11.12 -2.15
CA ASP A 18 0.47 11.33 -3.24
C ASP A 18 1.81 11.82 -2.70
N ARG A 19 1.80 12.75 -1.74
CA ARG A 19 3.01 13.21 -1.07
C ARG A 19 3.78 12.08 -0.40
N LEU A 20 3.10 11.20 0.34
CA LEU A 20 3.74 10.06 1.02
C LEU A 20 4.34 9.07 0.01
N ARG A 21 3.60 8.75 -1.06
CA ARG A 21 4.11 7.90 -2.14
C ARG A 21 5.30 8.55 -2.88
N ASP A 22 5.28 9.87 -3.06
CA ASP A 22 6.39 10.60 -3.65
C ASP A 22 7.64 10.59 -2.77
N LEU A 23 7.48 10.73 -1.45
CA LEU A 23 8.60 10.59 -0.51
C LEU A 23 9.21 9.17 -0.58
N ALA A 24 8.37 8.13 -0.64
CA ALA A 24 8.85 6.76 -0.83
C ALA A 24 9.62 6.62 -2.16
N ARG A 25 9.10 7.14 -3.27
CA ARG A 25 9.78 7.12 -4.59
C ARG A 25 11.14 7.83 -4.55
N GLN A 26 11.24 8.97 -3.86
CA GLN A 26 12.50 9.70 -3.69
C GLN A 26 13.52 8.89 -2.90
N GLU A 27 13.11 8.24 -1.81
CA GLU A 27 13.99 7.36 -1.03
C GLU A 27 14.40 6.11 -1.83
N ALA A 28 13.51 5.56 -2.66
CA ALA A 28 13.82 4.46 -3.58
C ALA A 28 14.90 4.87 -4.61
N ALA A 29 14.81 6.07 -5.17
CA ALA A 29 15.81 6.60 -6.09
C ALA A 29 17.18 6.75 -5.42
N LYS A 30 17.22 7.29 -4.20
CA LYS A 30 18.46 7.40 -3.40
C LYS A 30 19.06 6.03 -3.08
N ARG A 31 18.22 5.07 -2.64
CA ARG A 31 18.64 3.68 -2.39
C ARG A 31 19.29 3.06 -3.63
N ASN A 32 18.64 3.18 -4.79
CA ASN A 32 19.15 2.61 -6.03
C ASN A 32 20.50 3.24 -6.43
N SER A 33 20.65 4.56 -6.26
CA SER A 33 21.93 5.26 -6.47
C SER A 33 23.02 4.75 -5.52
N CYS A 34 22.74 4.60 -4.22
CA CYS A 34 23.67 4.05 -3.25
C CYS A 34 24.12 2.64 -3.62
N PHE A 35 23.20 1.75 -4.00
CA PHE A 35 23.54 0.38 -4.38
C PHE A 35 24.31 0.31 -5.70
N GLN A 36 24.01 1.17 -6.68
CA GLN A 36 24.79 1.26 -7.91
C GLN A 36 26.24 1.66 -7.62
N ARG A 37 26.44 2.73 -6.84
CA ARG A 37 27.78 3.20 -6.44
C ARG A 37 28.51 2.20 -5.55
N SER A 38 27.78 1.47 -4.69
CA SER A 38 28.34 0.40 -3.86
C SER A 38 28.92 -0.72 -4.72
N LYS A 39 28.22 -1.13 -5.79
CA LYS A 39 28.72 -2.13 -6.75
C LYS A 39 29.96 -1.64 -7.51
N GLU A 40 29.98 -0.37 -7.90
CA GLU A 40 31.14 0.25 -8.57
C GLU A 40 32.37 0.25 -7.65
N ALA A 41 32.22 0.71 -6.40
CA ALA A 41 33.30 0.73 -5.41
C ALA A 41 33.84 -0.68 -5.10
N TYR A 42 32.95 -1.67 -5.00
CA TYR A 42 33.37 -3.06 -4.83
C TYR A 42 34.19 -3.56 -6.02
N SER A 43 33.76 -3.21 -7.24
CA SER A 43 34.43 -3.63 -8.48
C SER A 43 35.79 -2.95 -8.69
N SER A 44 36.00 -1.77 -8.10
CA SER A 44 37.31 -1.09 -8.08
C SER A 44 38.22 -1.53 -6.93
N GLY A 45 37.77 -2.45 -6.08
CA GLY A 45 38.53 -2.97 -4.93
C GLY A 45 38.41 -2.15 -3.65
N ASP A 46 37.57 -1.11 -3.62
CA ASP A 46 37.29 -0.33 -2.41
C ASP A 46 36.12 -0.94 -1.61
N GLY A 47 36.44 -2.01 -0.88
CA GLY A 47 35.45 -2.71 -0.05
C GLY A 47 34.89 -1.87 1.11
N ALA A 48 35.67 -0.91 1.62
CA ALA A 48 35.23 -0.05 2.73
C ALA A 48 34.14 0.92 2.25
N GLN A 49 34.39 1.61 1.14
CA GLN A 49 33.41 2.52 0.53
C GLN A 49 32.18 1.74 0.04
N ALA A 50 32.36 0.55 -0.54
CA ALA A 50 31.26 -0.30 -0.94
C ALA A 50 30.33 -0.64 0.23
N LYS A 51 30.91 -1.01 1.38
CA LYS A 51 30.17 -1.31 2.61
C LYS A 51 29.40 -0.10 3.12
N GLU A 52 30.05 1.07 3.17
CA GLU A 52 29.40 2.31 3.62
C GLU A 52 28.18 2.66 2.74
N LEU A 53 28.35 2.64 1.42
CA LEU A 53 27.28 2.91 0.46
C LEU A 53 26.14 1.89 0.56
N SER A 54 26.46 0.62 0.84
CA SER A 54 25.46 -0.43 1.06
C SER A 54 24.61 -0.13 2.30
N GLU A 55 25.22 0.27 3.41
CA GLU A 55 24.49 0.62 4.63
C GLU A 55 23.65 1.90 4.45
N GLN A 56 24.15 2.90 3.72
CA GLN A 56 23.36 4.07 3.32
C GLN A 56 22.16 3.68 2.45
N GLY A 57 22.36 2.79 1.48
CA GLY A 57 21.28 2.25 0.65
C GLY A 57 20.21 1.55 1.49
N LYS A 58 20.60 0.69 2.43
CA LYS A 58 19.66 0.05 3.36
C LYS A 58 18.89 1.06 4.21
N ALA A 59 19.54 2.15 4.65
CA ALA A 59 18.88 3.21 5.40
C ALA A 59 17.79 3.93 4.57
N HIS A 60 18.07 4.22 3.30
CA HIS A 60 17.07 4.74 2.37
C HIS A 60 15.95 3.72 2.09
N GLY A 61 16.30 2.43 2.00
CA GLY A 61 15.31 1.34 1.89
C GLY A 61 14.32 1.34 3.05
N ARG A 62 14.81 1.39 4.30
CA ARG A 62 13.95 1.48 5.49
C ARG A 62 13.01 2.68 5.46
N LYS A 63 13.51 3.86 5.07
CA LYS A 63 12.68 5.07 4.96
C LYS A 63 11.62 4.97 3.87
N MET A 64 11.97 4.37 2.72
CA MET A 64 11.00 4.09 1.66
C MET A 64 9.86 3.21 2.20
N ASP A 65 10.20 2.11 2.89
CA ASP A 65 9.21 1.20 3.46
C ASP A 65 8.32 1.92 4.49
N GLU A 66 8.91 2.79 5.30
CA GLU A 66 8.21 3.59 6.31
C GLU A 66 7.21 4.58 5.68
N TYR A 67 7.56 5.24 4.58
CA TYR A 67 6.66 6.12 3.84
C TYR A 67 5.57 5.36 3.07
N ASN A 68 5.90 4.21 2.46
CA ASN A 68 4.90 3.36 1.82
C ASN A 68 3.87 2.87 2.83
N LYS A 69 4.33 2.41 4.01
CA LYS A 69 3.45 2.01 5.10
C LYS A 69 2.55 3.15 5.55
N GLN A 70 3.09 4.36 5.75
CA GLN A 70 2.28 5.53 6.08
C GLN A 70 1.23 5.83 5.02
N ALA A 71 1.58 5.77 3.73
CA ALA A 71 0.64 5.99 2.63
C ALA A 71 -0.48 4.94 2.62
N SER A 72 -0.12 3.67 2.76
CA SER A 72 -1.02 2.52 2.80
C SER A 72 -2.02 2.63 3.96
N GLU A 73 -1.54 2.87 5.18
CA GLU A 73 -2.38 3.02 6.37
C GLU A 73 -3.30 4.25 6.27
N PHE A 74 -2.78 5.36 5.74
CA PHE A 74 -3.54 6.58 5.56
C PHE A 74 -4.72 6.36 4.61
N ILE A 75 -4.45 5.89 3.38
CA ILE A 75 -5.50 5.75 2.36
C ILE A 75 -6.50 4.65 2.73
N PHE A 76 -6.04 3.57 3.36
CA PHE A 76 -6.93 2.53 3.88
C PHE A 76 -7.93 3.09 4.88
N ARG A 77 -7.45 3.90 5.83
CA ARG A 77 -8.31 4.54 6.84
C ARG A 77 -9.31 5.51 6.21
N GLU A 78 -8.90 6.33 5.25
CA GLU A 78 -9.78 7.31 4.61
C GLU A 78 -10.87 6.66 3.75
N ASN A 79 -10.52 5.58 3.04
CA ASN A 79 -11.48 4.86 2.20
C ASN A 79 -12.46 4.01 3.01
N ASN A 80 -12.02 3.46 4.15
CA ASN A 80 -12.82 2.57 5.00
C ASN A 80 -13.34 3.26 6.28
N ALA A 81 -13.33 4.59 6.34
CA ALA A 81 -13.87 5.33 7.47
C ALA A 81 -15.38 5.01 7.66
N ASN A 82 -15.88 5.17 8.88
CA ASN A 82 -17.26 4.85 9.21
C ASN A 82 -18.25 5.55 8.26
N GLY A 83 -19.11 4.75 7.62
CA GLY A 83 -20.12 5.26 6.67
C GLY A 83 -19.62 5.44 5.23
N ARG A 84 -18.36 5.11 4.93
CA ARG A 84 -17.82 5.13 3.55
C ARG A 84 -18.13 3.85 2.79
N VAL A 85 -18.07 2.71 3.49
CA VAL A 85 -18.33 1.38 2.94
C VAL A 85 -19.28 0.60 3.85
N ASP A 86 -20.00 -0.35 3.27
CA ASP A 86 -20.87 -1.26 4.03
C ASP A 86 -20.04 -2.22 4.90
N ALA A 87 -20.67 -2.81 5.92
CA ALA A 87 -19.99 -3.66 6.91
C ALA A 87 -19.38 -4.95 6.31
N ASP A 88 -19.86 -5.40 5.16
CA ASP A 88 -19.37 -6.54 4.38
C ASP A 88 -18.52 -6.10 3.17
N THR A 89 -18.08 -4.85 3.16
CA THR A 89 -17.25 -4.26 2.10
C THR A 89 -15.89 -3.83 2.65
N ILE A 90 -14.87 -3.91 1.80
CA ILE A 90 -13.54 -3.34 2.02
C ILE A 90 -13.06 -2.64 0.76
N ASP A 91 -12.49 -1.45 0.92
CA ASP A 91 -11.87 -0.70 -0.16
C ASP A 91 -10.34 -0.74 -0.04
N LEU A 92 -9.70 -1.34 -1.04
CA LEU A 92 -8.25 -1.50 -1.19
C LEU A 92 -7.69 -0.63 -2.34
N HIS A 93 -8.48 0.30 -2.88
CA HIS A 93 -7.98 1.30 -3.81
C HIS A 93 -6.82 2.09 -3.19
N GLY A 94 -5.75 2.29 -3.97
CA GLY A 94 -4.54 3.01 -3.55
C GLY A 94 -3.51 2.14 -2.81
N GLN A 95 -3.82 0.86 -2.59
CA GLN A 95 -2.85 -0.12 -2.08
C GLN A 95 -1.97 -0.67 -3.22
N PHE A 96 -0.72 -0.98 -2.91
CA PHE A 96 0.08 -1.88 -3.73
C PHE A 96 -0.39 -3.32 -3.54
N VAL A 97 0.01 -4.21 -4.44
CA VAL A 97 -0.49 -5.60 -4.48
C VAL A 97 -0.21 -6.30 -3.15
N GLU A 98 1.03 -6.24 -2.67
CA GLU A 98 1.43 -6.88 -1.41
C GLU A 98 0.69 -6.29 -0.20
N GLU A 99 0.49 -4.96 -0.17
CA GLU A 99 -0.28 -4.29 0.88
C GLU A 99 -1.75 -4.74 0.86
N ALA A 100 -2.35 -4.85 -0.33
CA ALA A 100 -3.73 -5.28 -0.49
C ALA A 100 -3.93 -6.74 -0.11
N GLU A 101 -2.98 -7.61 -0.43
CA GLU A 101 -3.00 -9.04 -0.06
C GLU A 101 -2.98 -9.21 1.46
N ASP A 102 -2.06 -8.55 2.16
CA ASP A 102 -1.94 -8.61 3.62
C ASP A 102 -3.22 -8.12 4.32
N ILE A 103 -3.76 -6.98 3.88
CA ILE A 103 -5.00 -6.41 4.45
C ILE A 103 -6.20 -7.32 4.17
N LEU A 104 -6.31 -7.83 2.95
CA LEU A 104 -7.43 -8.69 2.54
C LEU A 104 -7.43 -10.01 3.30
N GLU A 105 -6.27 -10.61 3.53
CA GLU A 105 -6.14 -11.85 4.30
C GLU A 105 -6.70 -11.68 5.72
N GLU A 106 -6.30 -10.62 6.42
CA GLU A 106 -6.79 -10.32 7.77
C GLU A 106 -8.29 -10.01 7.78
N ARG A 107 -8.80 -9.28 6.78
CA ARG A 107 -10.23 -8.99 6.66
C ARG A 107 -11.05 -10.25 6.43
N ILE A 108 -10.55 -11.20 5.65
CA ILE A 108 -11.18 -12.51 5.41
C ILE A 108 -11.22 -13.33 6.71
N LYS A 109 -10.12 -13.39 7.46
CA LYS A 109 -10.09 -14.07 8.77
C LYS A 109 -11.13 -13.48 9.72
N TYR A 110 -11.19 -12.15 9.82
CA TYR A 110 -12.19 -11.45 10.62
C TYR A 110 -13.62 -11.77 10.16
N ALA A 111 -13.89 -11.70 8.84
CA ALA A 111 -15.20 -11.96 8.25
C ALA A 111 -15.74 -13.34 8.65
N ARG A 112 -14.89 -14.36 8.50
CA ARG A 112 -15.18 -15.76 8.83
C ARG A 112 -15.48 -15.93 10.32
N ALA A 113 -14.65 -15.36 11.18
CA ALA A 113 -14.83 -15.43 12.63
C ALA A 113 -16.16 -14.81 13.09
N HIS A 114 -16.71 -13.85 12.33
CA HIS A 114 -17.96 -13.15 12.63
C HIS A 114 -19.16 -13.63 11.79
N GLY A 115 -19.03 -14.77 11.10
CA GLY A 115 -20.14 -15.40 10.37
C GLY A 115 -20.56 -14.70 9.07
N GLN A 116 -19.72 -13.82 8.52
CA GLN A 116 -19.95 -13.26 7.18
C GLN A 116 -19.78 -14.36 6.13
N THR A 117 -20.67 -14.38 5.12
CA THR A 117 -20.66 -15.41 4.05
C THR A 117 -19.92 -14.96 2.81
N HIS A 118 -19.75 -13.65 2.64
CA HIS A 118 -19.04 -13.06 1.52
C HIS A 118 -18.40 -11.73 1.92
N LEU A 119 -17.51 -11.25 1.07
CA LEU A 119 -16.87 -9.94 1.16
C LEU A 119 -16.93 -9.24 -0.19
N HIS A 120 -17.31 -7.97 -0.21
CA HIS A 120 -17.21 -7.09 -1.36
C HIS A 120 -15.87 -6.34 -1.30
N VAL A 121 -15.05 -6.47 -2.35
CA VAL A 121 -13.71 -5.88 -2.41
C VAL A 121 -13.63 -4.87 -3.55
N TYR A 122 -13.32 -3.62 -3.23
CA TYR A 122 -12.96 -2.62 -4.22
C TYR A 122 -11.45 -2.55 -4.35
N VAL A 123 -10.94 -2.61 -5.59
CA VAL A 123 -9.50 -2.49 -5.92
C VAL A 123 -9.21 -1.28 -6.83
N HIS A 124 -10.28 -0.63 -7.27
CA HIS A 124 -10.29 0.54 -8.14
C HIS A 124 -11.29 1.54 -7.56
N PRO A 125 -11.28 2.79 -8.04
CA PRO A 125 -12.32 3.73 -7.66
C PRO A 125 -13.73 3.15 -7.88
N PHE A 126 -14.69 3.61 -7.07
CA PHE A 126 -16.05 3.05 -6.91
C PHE A 126 -16.94 3.04 -8.17
N ILE A 127 -16.40 3.28 -9.35
CA ILE A 127 -17.09 3.27 -10.65
C ILE A 127 -17.24 1.87 -11.25
N ALA A 128 -16.45 0.89 -10.81
CA ALA A 128 -16.54 -0.48 -11.27
C ALA A 128 -17.11 -1.39 -10.17
N PRO A 129 -17.78 -2.50 -10.55
CA PRO A 129 -18.41 -3.40 -9.58
C PRO A 129 -17.33 -4.03 -8.67
N PRO A 130 -17.63 -4.23 -7.38
CA PRO A 130 -16.70 -4.87 -6.47
C PRO A 130 -16.49 -6.34 -6.82
N ILE A 131 -15.30 -6.85 -6.51
CA ILE A 131 -15.03 -8.29 -6.53
C ILE A 131 -15.74 -8.91 -5.34
N LYS A 132 -16.66 -9.84 -5.60
CA LYS A 132 -17.33 -10.60 -4.54
C LYS A 132 -16.55 -11.88 -4.23
N ILE A 133 -16.05 -12.01 -3.01
CA ILE A 133 -15.36 -13.21 -2.51
C ILE A 133 -16.35 -14.04 -1.70
N ASP A 134 -16.54 -15.31 -2.07
CA ASP A 134 -17.31 -16.29 -1.27
C ASP A 134 -16.40 -16.87 -0.18
N LEU A 135 -16.78 -16.67 1.09
CA LEU A 135 -15.95 -17.05 2.23
C LEU A 135 -16.11 -18.53 2.61
N ALA A 136 -17.15 -19.21 2.09
CA ALA A 136 -17.39 -20.63 2.32
C ALA A 136 -16.50 -21.56 1.48
N ARG A 137 -15.84 -21.02 0.44
CA ARG A 137 -15.09 -21.83 -0.56
C ARG A 137 -13.61 -21.51 -0.69
N SER A 138 -13.09 -20.45 -0.09
CA SER A 138 -11.66 -20.14 -0.17
C SER A 138 -10.84 -21.09 0.72
N LEU A 139 -9.89 -21.78 0.08
CA LEU A 139 -9.02 -22.83 0.62
C LEU A 139 -8.19 -22.38 1.83
#